data_AF-A0A4R0G576-F1
#
_entry.id   AF-A0A4R0G576-F1
#
_cell.length_a   1.000
_cell.length_b   1.000
_cell.length_c   1.000
_cell.angle_alpha   90.00
_cell.angle_beta   90.00
_cell.angle_gamma   90.00
#
_symmetry.space_group_name_H-M   'P 1'
#
loop_
_entity.id
_entity.type
_entity.pdbx_description
1 polymer ?
#
loop_
_entity_poly.entity_id
_entity_poly.type
_entity_poly.pdbx_seq_one_letter_code
_entity_poly.pdbx_strand_id
1 'polypeptide(L)'
;MTVDTVRRVTVPASGVSPRRAAKLLAFLRKQNLAQWPPPPPTAQERRARWDAHVARFGLGPERVDTPWGPVTPWTISEFHPDPARRTTFYLGVGHPHRLNDSPVPLFLSATTLARYRRRGDDFPVRMNGAPWAGDSGAYAALILRADPEGHPWFAHPDEYAAMWTRFQEDVGPPDVIGIQDWPCEPQCLRRTGATVREHQEATLANYLYLAEQFPHVPWLPTLQGWHPWEYVEHHRMYQAAGVDLAGMRVGVGSLCRRGSQREVARVLGTLAPLGMRMHGFGVSINALRLVGPLLASSDSQAWSATARRERIRLPGCTHLSRPDPLTGSRVPTDCRNCFRYALAYREEVMDALRYAARAMPTPSTPLVDLPPGPPLTSLGGRRRTSPRRSRSRAPYPDQLTLFDDPGGNTN
;
A
#
# COMPACT_ATOMS: atom_id res chain seq x y z
N MET A 1 19.66 -37.50 -2.50
CA MET A 1 20.50 -36.51 -3.19
C MET A 1 21.53 -35.97 -2.21
N THR A 2 22.81 -35.87 -2.57
CA THR A 2 23.84 -35.31 -1.66
C THR A 2 23.78 -33.77 -1.65
N VAL A 3 24.29 -33.13 -0.60
CA VAL A 3 24.38 -31.64 -0.52
C VAL A 3 25.16 -31.08 -1.71
N ASP A 4 26.23 -31.75 -2.16
CA ASP A 4 27.01 -31.29 -3.33
C ASP A 4 26.21 -31.46 -4.64
N THR A 5 25.32 -32.44 -4.72
CA THR A 5 24.37 -32.57 -5.84
C THR A 5 23.40 -31.38 -5.87
N VAL A 6 22.82 -31.00 -4.72
CA VAL A 6 21.90 -29.85 -4.63
C VAL A 6 22.60 -28.54 -5.02
N ARG A 7 23.83 -28.31 -4.54
CA ARG A 7 24.64 -27.13 -4.92
C ARG A 7 24.88 -27.04 -6.42
N ARG A 8 25.24 -28.16 -7.07
CA ARG A 8 25.54 -28.22 -8.51
C ARG A 8 24.31 -28.05 -9.40
N VAL A 9 23.12 -28.33 -8.87
CA VAL A 9 21.84 -28.08 -9.56
C VAL A 9 21.40 -26.62 -9.39
N THR A 10 21.48 -26.10 -8.16
CA THR A 10 20.92 -24.78 -7.82
C THR A 10 21.76 -23.61 -8.30
N VAL A 11 23.10 -23.73 -8.29
CA VAL A 11 24.00 -22.64 -8.71
C VAL A 11 23.87 -22.30 -10.20
N PRO A 12 23.89 -23.23 -11.17
CA PRO A 12 23.66 -22.90 -12.57
C PRO A 12 22.25 -22.36 -12.82
N ALA A 13 21.24 -22.91 -12.13
CA ALA A 13 19.85 -22.49 -12.23
C ALA A 13 19.62 -21.04 -11.77
N SER A 14 20.53 -20.48 -10.96
CA SER A 14 20.47 -19.08 -10.53
C SER A 14 21.05 -18.09 -11.55
N GLY A 15 21.34 -18.51 -12.79
CA GLY A 15 21.77 -17.63 -13.88
C GLY A 15 23.19 -17.05 -13.77
N VAL A 16 24.03 -17.58 -12.87
CA VAL A 16 25.43 -17.12 -12.75
C VAL A 16 26.32 -17.73 -13.84
N SER A 17 27.23 -16.92 -14.39
CA SER A 17 28.19 -17.39 -15.40
C SER A 17 29.04 -18.56 -14.87
N PRO A 18 29.55 -19.46 -15.74
CA PRO A 18 30.32 -20.64 -15.31
C PRO A 18 31.52 -20.31 -14.41
N ARG A 19 32.22 -19.21 -14.70
CA ARG A 19 33.36 -18.74 -13.88
C ARG A 19 32.92 -18.26 -12.49
N ARG A 20 31.73 -17.67 -12.37
CA ARG A 20 31.13 -17.27 -11.08
C ARG A 20 30.52 -18.46 -10.34
N ALA A 21 29.97 -19.44 -11.06
CA ALA A 21 29.43 -20.67 -10.50
C ALA A 21 30.47 -21.45 -9.70
N ALA A 22 31.70 -21.61 -10.22
CA ALA A 22 32.79 -22.27 -9.49
C ALA A 22 33.15 -21.55 -8.17
N LYS A 23 33.24 -20.21 -8.20
CA LYS A 23 33.49 -19.39 -7.01
C LYS A 23 32.35 -19.50 -6.00
N LEU A 24 31.11 -19.52 -6.48
CA LEU A 24 29.93 -19.64 -5.64
C LEU A 24 29.81 -21.03 -5.00
N LEU A 25 30.10 -22.10 -5.73
CA LEU A 25 30.17 -23.46 -5.18
C LEU A 25 31.24 -23.57 -4.08
N ALA A 26 32.41 -22.97 -4.28
CA ALA A 26 33.47 -22.92 -3.27
C ALA A 26 33.01 -22.13 -2.02
N PHE A 27 32.30 -21.02 -2.20
CA PHE A 27 31.71 -20.25 -1.12
C PHE A 27 30.67 -21.07 -0.34
N LEU A 28 29.72 -21.72 -1.03
CA LEU A 28 28.70 -22.56 -0.39
C LEU A 28 29.30 -23.70 0.44
N ARG A 29 30.38 -24.33 -0.06
CA ARG A 29 31.13 -25.35 0.70
C ARG A 29 31.77 -24.74 1.95
N LYS A 30 32.44 -23.60 1.82
CA LYS A 30 33.09 -22.89 2.93
C LYS A 30 32.10 -22.47 4.01
N GLN A 31 30.90 -22.05 3.63
CA GLN A 31 29.84 -21.60 4.55
C GLN A 31 28.91 -22.73 5.00
N ASN A 32 29.16 -23.98 4.58
CA ASN A 32 28.29 -25.13 4.81
C ASN A 32 26.82 -24.91 4.39
N LEU A 33 26.59 -24.14 3.32
CA LEU A 33 25.27 -23.84 2.76
C LEU A 33 24.88 -24.88 1.70
N ALA A 34 23.62 -25.33 1.70
CA ALA A 34 23.19 -26.43 0.83
C ALA A 34 22.80 -26.00 -0.60
N GLN A 35 22.40 -24.74 -0.79
CA GLN A 35 21.90 -24.24 -2.08
C GLN A 35 22.18 -22.74 -2.24
N TRP A 36 22.05 -22.25 -3.48
CA TRP A 36 22.04 -20.83 -3.78
C TRP A 36 20.78 -20.42 -4.56
N PRO A 37 20.13 -19.30 -4.18
CA PRO A 37 20.36 -18.53 -2.95
C PRO A 37 20.13 -19.39 -1.69
N PRO A 38 20.81 -19.09 -0.56
CA PRO A 38 20.64 -19.87 0.66
C PRO A 38 19.17 -19.87 1.08
N PRO A 39 18.70 -20.95 1.73
CA PRO A 39 17.33 -20.98 2.22
C PRO A 39 17.10 -19.81 3.19
N PRO A 40 15.89 -19.25 3.23
CA PRO A 40 15.58 -18.21 4.21
C PRO A 40 15.78 -18.75 5.63
N PRO A 41 16.30 -17.94 6.56
CA PRO A 41 16.54 -18.38 7.92
C PRO A 41 15.23 -18.82 8.58
N THR A 42 15.29 -19.93 9.31
CA THR A 42 14.19 -20.46 10.12
C THR A 42 13.75 -19.46 11.19
N ALA A 43 12.53 -19.60 11.72
CA ALA A 43 12.06 -18.75 12.80
C ALA A 43 12.99 -18.79 14.04
N GLN A 44 13.57 -19.96 14.34
CA GLN A 44 14.53 -20.13 15.43
C GLN A 44 15.86 -19.39 15.16
N GLU A 45 16.39 -19.44 13.94
CA GLU A 45 17.59 -18.71 13.58
C GLU A 45 17.37 -17.19 13.59
N ARG A 46 16.21 -16.72 13.12
CA ARG A 46 15.85 -15.30 13.20
C ARG A 46 15.69 -14.86 14.66
N ARG A 47 15.08 -15.69 15.51
CA ARG A 47 14.97 -15.50 16.96
C ARG A 47 16.34 -15.36 17.60
N ALA A 48 17.25 -16.29 17.36
CA ALA A 48 18.61 -16.24 17.91
C ALA A 48 19.37 -14.99 17.48
N ARG A 49 19.22 -14.56 16.21
CA ARG A 49 19.81 -13.30 15.72
C ARG A 49 19.23 -12.07 16.43
N TRP A 50 17.92 -12.07 16.68
CA TRP A 50 17.27 -10.99 17.42
C TRP A 50 17.74 -10.96 18.88
N ASP A 51 17.80 -12.10 19.55
CA ASP A 51 18.22 -12.17 20.96
C ASP A 51 19.69 -11.71 21.10
N ALA A 52 20.56 -12.09 20.15
CA ALA A 52 21.93 -11.59 20.07
C ALA A 52 22.01 -10.07 19.80
N HIS A 53 21.13 -9.53 18.95
CA HIS A 53 21.02 -8.09 18.72
C HIS A 53 20.61 -7.35 20.00
N VAL A 54 19.58 -7.84 20.70
CA VAL A 54 19.10 -7.25 21.95
C VAL A 54 20.16 -7.32 23.04
N ALA A 55 20.88 -8.44 23.16
CA ALA A 55 21.98 -8.57 24.10
C ALA A 55 23.11 -7.55 23.85
N ARG A 56 23.34 -7.19 22.58
CA ARG A 56 24.41 -6.27 22.19
C ARG A 56 24.00 -4.79 22.19
N PHE A 57 22.79 -4.47 21.76
CA PHE A 57 22.34 -3.10 21.49
C PHE A 57 21.12 -2.68 22.32
N GLY A 58 20.54 -3.59 23.11
CA GLY A 58 19.27 -3.38 23.80
C GLY A 58 18.08 -3.32 22.83
N LEU A 59 16.93 -2.84 23.33
CA LEU A 59 15.70 -2.65 22.53
C LEU A 59 15.66 -1.30 21.79
N GLY A 60 16.65 -0.43 22.04
CA GLY A 60 16.58 0.98 21.72
C GLY A 60 15.57 1.74 22.60
N PRO A 61 15.40 3.05 22.37
CA PRO A 61 14.48 3.86 23.15
C PRO A 61 13.02 3.53 22.84
N GLU A 62 12.11 3.75 23.79
CA GLU A 62 10.67 3.61 23.57
C GLU A 62 10.11 4.73 22.69
N ARG A 63 10.65 5.94 22.86
CA ARG A 63 10.29 7.16 22.12
C ARG A 63 11.56 7.91 21.74
N VAL A 64 11.51 8.58 20.60
CA VAL A 64 12.57 9.49 20.13
C VAL A 64 11.99 10.88 20.03
N ASP A 65 12.65 11.85 20.65
CA ASP A 65 12.27 13.25 20.54
C ASP A 65 12.60 13.80 19.16
N THR A 66 11.66 14.55 18.58
CA THR A 66 11.81 15.19 17.27
C THR A 66 11.38 16.65 17.37
N PRO A 67 11.74 17.51 16.40
CA PRO A 67 11.26 18.89 16.35
C PRO A 67 9.73 19.03 16.34
N TRP A 68 9.00 17.95 16.06
CA TRP A 68 7.55 17.91 15.99
C TRP A 68 6.92 17.13 17.15
N GLY A 69 7.71 16.74 18.16
CA GLY A 69 7.29 15.98 19.33
C GLY A 69 7.83 14.54 19.36
N PRO A 70 7.62 13.82 20.47
CA PRO A 70 8.12 12.47 20.64
C PRO A 70 7.39 11.48 19.73
N VAL A 71 8.12 10.57 19.10
CA VAL A 71 7.56 9.53 18.20
C VAL A 71 8.03 8.13 18.59
N THR A 72 7.18 7.13 18.34
CA THR A 72 7.56 5.72 18.44
C THR A 72 8.52 5.38 17.29
N PRO A 73 9.72 4.82 17.56
CA PRO A 73 10.68 4.45 16.52
C PRO A 73 10.06 3.55 15.45
N TRP A 74 10.46 3.76 14.20
CA TRP A 74 9.91 3.03 13.06
C TRP A 74 10.62 1.72 12.77
N THR A 75 11.77 1.46 13.39
CA THR A 75 12.51 0.21 13.24
C THR A 75 11.61 -0.95 13.68
N ILE A 76 11.43 -1.93 12.78
CA ILE A 76 10.58 -3.08 13.02
C ILE A 76 11.40 -4.33 13.34
N SER A 77 10.85 -5.22 14.15
CA SER A 77 11.30 -6.59 14.30
C SER A 77 10.09 -7.48 14.58
N GLU A 78 10.02 -8.65 13.95
CA GLU A 78 8.93 -9.63 14.18
C GLU A 78 8.80 -10.02 15.66
N PHE A 79 9.87 -9.83 16.42
CA PHE A 79 9.96 -10.23 17.82
C PHE A 79 10.04 -9.08 18.81
N HIS A 80 9.88 -7.83 18.36
CA HIS A 80 9.94 -6.68 19.25
C HIS A 80 8.86 -6.77 20.34
N PRO A 81 9.12 -6.49 21.63
CA PRO A 81 8.09 -6.58 22.67
C PRO A 81 6.92 -5.62 22.45
N ASP A 82 7.18 -4.38 22.01
CA ASP A 82 6.14 -3.43 21.57
C ASP A 82 5.51 -3.87 20.23
N PRO A 83 4.20 -4.21 20.18
CA PRO A 83 3.50 -4.59 18.96
C PRO A 83 3.51 -3.51 17.87
N ALA A 84 3.56 -2.23 18.24
CA ALA A 84 3.64 -1.13 17.29
C ALA A 84 4.94 -1.17 16.46
N ARG A 85 5.98 -1.86 16.95
CA ARG A 85 7.27 -2.07 16.28
C ARG A 85 7.38 -3.45 15.62
N ARG A 86 6.25 -4.12 15.36
CA ARG A 86 6.20 -5.37 14.56
C ARG A 86 5.62 -5.18 13.16
N THR A 87 4.99 -4.04 12.90
CA THR A 87 4.33 -3.70 11.64
C THR A 87 4.79 -2.33 11.15
N THR A 88 4.90 -2.14 9.83
CA THR A 88 5.26 -0.83 9.28
C THR A 88 4.00 -0.01 9.06
N PHE A 89 3.87 1.12 9.77
CA PHE A 89 2.87 2.12 9.43
C PHE A 89 3.51 3.26 8.63
N TYR A 90 3.01 3.48 7.42
CA TYR A 90 3.40 4.60 6.57
C TYR A 90 2.44 5.77 6.78
N LEU A 91 2.97 6.91 7.20
CA LEU A 91 2.20 8.13 7.34
C LEU A 91 1.99 8.76 5.95
N GLY A 92 0.73 8.78 5.49
CA GLY A 92 0.39 9.44 4.25
C GLY A 92 0.58 10.95 4.36
N VAL A 93 1.31 11.56 3.43
CA VAL A 93 1.52 13.03 3.40
C VAL A 93 1.29 13.61 2.02
N GLY A 94 0.75 14.83 1.95
CA GLY A 94 0.48 15.53 0.68
C GLY A 94 1.66 16.32 0.14
N HIS A 95 2.77 16.36 0.89
CA HIS A 95 3.96 17.15 0.59
C HIS A 95 5.19 16.24 0.59
N PRO A 96 5.60 15.71 -0.58
CA PRO A 96 6.72 14.79 -0.71
C PRO A 96 8.05 15.28 -0.11
N HIS A 97 8.32 16.60 -0.10
CA HIS A 97 9.54 17.17 0.50
C HIS A 97 9.77 16.76 1.97
N ARG A 98 8.71 16.28 2.66
CA ARG A 98 8.83 15.72 4.01
C ARG A 98 9.72 14.50 4.09
N LEU A 99 10.09 13.86 2.97
CA LEU A 99 11.13 12.83 3.00
C LEU A 99 12.48 13.36 3.49
N ASN A 100 12.76 14.66 3.31
CA ASN A 100 14.00 15.29 3.70
C ASN A 100 14.17 15.34 5.22
N ASP A 101 13.07 15.35 5.96
CA ASP A 101 13.08 15.65 7.39
C ASP A 101 12.25 14.64 8.23
N SER A 102 11.54 13.70 7.60
CA SER A 102 10.66 12.77 8.29
C SER A 102 11.41 11.82 9.24
N PRO A 103 10.99 11.74 10.51
CA PRO A 103 11.51 10.77 11.46
C PRO A 103 10.80 9.41 11.37
N VAL A 104 9.84 9.23 10.45
CA VAL A 104 8.95 8.06 10.37
C VAL A 104 8.69 7.66 8.91
N PRO A 105 8.18 6.44 8.63
CA PRO A 105 7.95 5.99 7.27
C PRO A 105 6.84 6.81 6.62
N LEU A 106 7.00 7.17 5.34
CA LEU A 106 6.02 7.97 4.60
C LEU A 106 5.36 7.18 3.47
N PHE A 107 4.08 7.46 3.22
CA PHE A 107 3.35 6.99 2.05
C PHE A 107 3.05 8.16 1.13
N LEU A 108 3.48 8.07 -0.13
CA LEU A 108 3.39 9.18 -1.09
C LEU A 108 2.58 8.75 -2.31
N SER A 109 1.67 9.60 -2.78
CA SER A 109 0.96 9.30 -4.03
C SER A 109 1.78 9.72 -5.25
N ALA A 110 1.71 8.92 -6.31
CA ALA A 110 2.25 9.21 -7.62
C ALA A 110 1.86 10.62 -8.09
N THR A 111 0.60 11.02 -7.87
CA THR A 111 0.06 12.33 -8.24
C THR A 111 0.79 13.49 -7.55
N THR A 112 1.19 13.34 -6.29
CA THR A 112 1.94 14.38 -5.57
C THR A 112 3.40 14.40 -5.98
N LEU A 113 3.99 13.21 -6.17
CA LEU A 113 5.37 13.06 -6.62
C LEU A 113 5.57 13.60 -8.03
N ALA A 114 4.67 13.31 -8.97
CA ALA A 114 4.75 13.73 -10.37
C ALA A 114 4.88 15.25 -10.58
N ARG A 115 4.54 16.06 -9.56
CA ARG A 115 4.74 17.52 -9.56
C ARG A 115 6.22 17.92 -9.47
N TYR A 116 7.07 17.03 -8.98
CA TYR A 116 8.52 17.21 -8.85
C TYR A 116 9.24 16.74 -10.11
N ARG A 117 9.04 17.50 -11.20
CA ARG A 117 9.67 17.26 -12.51
C ARG A 117 11.10 17.80 -12.62
N ARG A 118 11.45 18.81 -11.81
CA ARG A 118 12.79 19.42 -11.77
C ARG A 118 13.34 19.37 -10.35
N ARG A 119 14.65 19.18 -10.22
CA ARG A 119 15.36 19.23 -8.93
C ARG A 119 15.47 20.70 -8.48
N GLY A 120 15.32 20.92 -7.18
CA GLY A 120 15.39 22.22 -6.50
C GLY A 120 15.40 21.99 -4.98
N ASP A 121 15.43 23.05 -4.18
CA ASP A 121 15.59 22.95 -2.72
C ASP A 121 14.48 22.13 -2.02
N ASP A 122 13.27 22.14 -2.60
CA ASP A 122 12.11 21.38 -2.09
C ASP A 122 12.03 19.95 -2.66
N PHE A 123 13.00 19.50 -3.45
CA PHE A 123 12.95 18.17 -4.05
C PHE A 123 13.02 17.09 -2.95
N PRO A 124 12.14 16.08 -2.99
CA PRO A 124 12.14 15.01 -2.00
C PRO A 124 13.38 14.12 -2.12
N VAL A 125 14.06 13.89 -1.01
CA VAL A 125 15.21 13.00 -0.87
C VAL A 125 15.06 12.27 0.46
N ARG A 126 15.30 10.96 0.47
CA ARG A 126 15.23 10.14 1.70
C ARG A 126 16.47 10.37 2.59
N MET A 127 16.56 11.53 3.24
CA MET A 127 17.76 11.92 4.00
C MET A 127 17.90 11.17 5.33
N ASN A 128 16.81 10.97 6.08
CA ASN A 128 16.84 10.40 7.44
C ASN A 128 16.77 8.86 7.49
N GLY A 129 16.87 8.19 6.33
CA GLY A 129 16.83 6.73 6.25
C GLY A 129 15.48 6.08 6.60
N ALA A 130 14.46 6.84 7.00
CA ALA A 130 13.11 6.31 7.17
C ALA A 130 12.61 5.69 5.84
N PRO A 131 11.97 4.52 5.87
CA PRO A 131 11.39 3.90 4.68
C PRO A 131 10.34 4.79 4.03
N TRP A 132 10.13 4.62 2.74
CA TRP A 132 9.01 5.27 2.06
C TRP A 132 8.41 4.34 1.03
N ALA A 133 7.12 4.50 0.79
CA ALA A 133 6.40 3.70 -0.18
C ALA A 133 5.41 4.57 -0.96
N GLY A 134 4.96 4.03 -2.10
CA GLY A 134 4.18 4.77 -3.09
C GLY A 134 2.78 4.23 -3.29
N ASP A 135 1.80 5.11 -3.47
CA ASP A 135 0.47 4.82 -4.00
C ASP A 135 0.35 5.29 -5.46
N SER A 136 -0.45 4.60 -6.26
CA SER A 136 -0.74 4.99 -7.64
C SER A 136 -1.71 6.18 -7.74
N GLY A 137 -2.48 6.43 -6.68
CA GLY A 137 -3.55 7.43 -6.67
C GLY A 137 -4.83 6.95 -7.36
N ALA A 138 -5.00 5.64 -7.57
CA ALA A 138 -6.13 5.04 -8.29
C ALA A 138 -7.50 5.54 -7.83
N TYR A 139 -7.76 5.51 -6.52
CA TYR A 139 -9.03 5.97 -5.96
C TYR A 139 -9.26 7.47 -6.24
N ALA A 140 -8.21 8.29 -6.13
CA ALA A 140 -8.30 9.72 -6.41
C ALA A 140 -8.60 9.99 -7.89
N ALA A 141 -7.97 9.23 -8.79
CA ALA A 141 -8.20 9.29 -10.23
C ALA A 141 -9.67 9.04 -10.58
N LEU A 142 -10.27 8.00 -10.00
CA LEU A 142 -11.66 7.63 -10.31
C LEU A 142 -12.70 8.53 -9.62
N ILE A 143 -12.49 8.91 -8.36
CA ILE A 143 -13.56 9.50 -7.53
C ILE A 143 -13.40 10.99 -7.27
N LEU A 144 -12.18 11.50 -7.11
CA LEU A 144 -11.95 12.86 -6.61
C LEU A 144 -11.92 13.93 -7.70
N ARG A 145 -12.48 13.64 -8.89
CA ARG A 145 -12.45 14.49 -10.09
C ARG A 145 -11.02 14.89 -10.45
N ALA A 146 -10.12 13.91 -10.57
CA ALA A 146 -8.85 14.17 -11.24
C ALA A 146 -9.14 14.61 -12.68
N ASP A 147 -8.48 15.68 -13.12
CA ASP A 147 -8.30 15.92 -14.54
C ASP A 147 -7.62 14.67 -15.11
N PRO A 148 -8.25 13.93 -16.04
CA PRO A 148 -7.63 12.76 -16.65
C PRO A 148 -6.29 13.13 -17.30
N GLU A 149 -6.18 14.37 -17.78
CA GLU A 149 -4.97 14.88 -18.41
C GLU A 149 -3.86 15.08 -17.35
N GLY A 150 -2.81 14.27 -17.47
CA GLY A 150 -1.61 14.39 -16.64
C GLY A 150 -1.69 13.71 -15.26
N HIS A 151 -2.77 13.02 -14.90
CA HIS A 151 -2.78 12.18 -13.69
C HIS A 151 -2.01 10.87 -13.95
N PRO A 152 -0.97 10.52 -13.17
CA PRO A 152 -0.11 9.38 -13.47
C PRO A 152 -0.82 8.03 -13.58
N TRP A 153 -1.93 7.85 -12.86
CA TRP A 153 -2.74 6.63 -12.96
C TRP A 153 -3.38 6.39 -14.34
N PHE A 154 -3.67 7.44 -15.12
CA PHE A 154 -4.18 7.29 -16.49
C PHE A 154 -3.06 7.17 -17.54
N ALA A 155 -1.80 7.35 -17.13
CA ALA A 155 -0.66 7.26 -18.03
C ALA A 155 -0.46 5.85 -18.56
N HIS A 156 0.25 5.71 -19.69
CA HIS A 156 0.64 4.39 -20.16
C HIS A 156 1.51 3.70 -19.09
N PRO A 157 1.41 2.38 -18.89
CA PRO A 157 2.23 1.68 -17.88
C PRO A 157 3.73 1.95 -17.98
N ASP A 158 4.26 2.14 -19.19
CA ASP A 158 5.67 2.54 -19.40
C ASP A 158 5.99 3.92 -18.82
N GLU A 159 5.09 4.90 -18.98
CA GLU A 159 5.28 6.26 -18.46
C GLU A 159 5.19 6.25 -16.93
N TYR A 160 4.24 5.50 -16.38
CA TYR A 160 4.09 5.29 -14.94
C TYR A 160 5.34 4.63 -14.35
N ALA A 161 5.87 3.60 -14.99
CA ALA A 161 7.06 2.90 -14.54
C ALA A 161 8.35 3.72 -14.73
N ALA A 162 8.48 4.47 -15.82
CA ALA A 162 9.59 5.39 -16.04
C ALA A 162 9.62 6.48 -14.96
N MET A 163 8.45 7.02 -14.59
CA MET A 163 8.32 7.97 -13.49
C MET A 163 8.84 7.38 -12.18
N TRP A 164 8.44 6.15 -11.82
CA TRP A 164 8.89 5.49 -10.60
C TRP A 164 10.35 5.10 -10.62
N THR A 165 10.87 4.65 -11.77
CA THR A 165 12.29 4.38 -11.98
C THR A 165 13.11 5.64 -11.69
N ARG A 166 12.71 6.78 -12.26
CA ARG A 166 13.36 8.07 -11.99
C ARG A 166 13.29 8.44 -10.51
N PHE A 167 12.14 8.27 -9.85
CA PHE A 167 12.05 8.60 -8.41
C PHE A 167 12.90 7.68 -7.54
N GLN A 168 13.01 6.40 -7.87
CA GLN A 168 13.90 5.49 -7.16
C GLN A 168 15.38 5.95 -7.24
N GLU A 169 15.81 6.45 -8.39
CA GLU A 169 17.15 7.01 -8.59
C GLU A 169 17.33 8.38 -7.90
N ASP A 170 16.36 9.28 -8.05
CA ASP A 170 16.45 10.66 -7.58
C ASP A 170 16.23 10.79 -6.06
N VAL A 171 15.28 10.03 -5.50
CA VAL A 171 14.82 10.14 -4.10
C VAL A 171 15.50 9.09 -3.20
N GLY A 172 15.83 7.93 -3.77
CA GLY A 172 16.29 6.72 -3.09
C GLY A 172 15.25 5.60 -3.16
N PRO A 173 15.65 4.33 -2.94
CA PRO A 173 14.78 3.19 -3.18
C PRO A 173 13.54 3.17 -2.26
N PRO A 174 12.33 3.00 -2.81
CA PRO A 174 11.12 2.78 -2.03
C PRO A 174 11.07 1.35 -1.49
N ASP A 175 10.29 1.13 -0.42
CA ASP A 175 10.02 -0.19 0.14
C ASP A 175 9.10 -1.01 -0.77
N VAL A 176 8.01 -0.38 -1.23
CA VAL A 176 7.04 -0.92 -2.20
C VAL A 176 6.35 0.22 -2.94
N ILE A 177 5.91 -0.04 -4.17
CA ILE A 177 5.15 0.89 -5.01
C ILE A 177 3.84 0.24 -5.46
N GLY A 178 2.72 0.89 -5.19
CA GLY A 178 1.42 0.50 -5.70
C GLY A 178 1.38 0.52 -7.24
N ILE A 179 0.85 -0.55 -7.82
CA ILE A 179 0.55 -0.62 -9.26
C ILE A 179 -0.64 0.28 -9.64
N GLN A 180 -0.89 0.48 -10.94
CA GLN A 180 -2.14 1.09 -11.44
C GLN A 180 -3.33 0.13 -11.25
N ASP A 181 -3.69 -0.15 -10.01
CA ASP A 181 -4.81 -1.02 -9.64
C ASP A 181 -6.17 -0.35 -9.90
N TRP A 182 -7.22 -1.16 -9.90
CA TRP A 182 -8.60 -0.74 -10.13
C TRP A 182 -9.46 -1.01 -8.88
N PRO A 183 -9.73 0.03 -8.07
CA PRO A 183 -10.47 -0.11 -6.82
C PRO A 183 -11.95 -0.48 -7.03
N CYS A 184 -12.43 -1.46 -6.27
CA CYS A 184 -13.77 -2.02 -6.32
C CYS A 184 -14.80 -1.39 -5.36
N GLU A 185 -14.54 -0.23 -4.75
CA GLU A 185 -15.57 0.47 -3.98
C GLU A 185 -16.82 0.70 -4.86
N PRO A 186 -18.05 0.59 -4.33
CA PRO A 186 -19.27 0.67 -5.15
C PRO A 186 -19.38 1.93 -6.03
N GLN A 187 -18.85 3.05 -5.55
CA GLN A 187 -18.77 4.30 -6.29
C GLN A 187 -17.76 4.27 -7.44
N CYS A 188 -16.66 3.51 -7.33
CA CYS A 188 -15.68 3.31 -8.40
C CYS A 188 -16.30 2.47 -9.51
N LEU A 189 -16.96 1.35 -9.15
CA LEU A 189 -17.69 0.49 -10.09
C LEU A 189 -18.78 1.27 -10.83
N ARG A 190 -19.58 2.08 -10.11
CA ARG A 190 -20.58 2.97 -10.74
C ARG A 190 -19.96 3.98 -11.69
N ARG A 191 -18.78 4.53 -11.35
CA ARG A 191 -18.10 5.53 -12.16
C ARG A 191 -17.56 4.95 -13.46
N THR A 192 -17.02 3.74 -13.42
CA THR A 192 -16.44 3.07 -14.61
C THR A 192 -17.48 2.28 -15.40
N GLY A 193 -18.61 1.92 -14.79
CA GLY A 193 -19.59 1.00 -15.38
C GLY A 193 -19.11 -0.45 -15.46
N ALA A 194 -18.06 -0.79 -14.71
CA ALA A 194 -17.40 -2.09 -14.74
C ALA A 194 -17.81 -2.93 -13.52
N THR A 195 -17.64 -4.25 -13.65
CA THR A 195 -17.80 -5.24 -12.59
C THR A 195 -16.54 -5.37 -11.74
N VAL A 196 -16.68 -5.98 -10.55
CA VAL A 196 -15.53 -6.35 -9.71
C VAL A 196 -14.53 -7.20 -10.51
N ARG A 197 -15.03 -8.18 -11.26
CA ARG A 197 -14.20 -9.08 -12.07
C ARG A 197 -13.36 -8.33 -13.11
N GLU A 198 -13.95 -7.38 -13.82
CA GLU A 198 -13.22 -6.57 -14.82
C GLU A 198 -12.13 -5.71 -14.16
N HIS A 199 -12.40 -5.14 -12.97
CA HIS A 199 -11.38 -4.43 -12.19
C HIS A 199 -10.27 -5.36 -11.70
N GLN A 200 -10.58 -6.59 -11.29
CA GLN A 200 -9.58 -7.59 -10.91
C GLN A 200 -8.70 -7.97 -12.11
N GLU A 201 -9.30 -8.22 -13.28
CA GLU A 201 -8.56 -8.54 -14.50
C GLU A 201 -7.64 -7.39 -14.93
N ALA A 202 -8.12 -6.15 -14.89
CA ALA A 202 -7.32 -4.97 -15.21
C ALA A 202 -6.18 -4.75 -14.20
N THR A 203 -6.43 -4.99 -12.91
CA THR A 203 -5.42 -4.91 -11.85
C THR A 203 -4.33 -5.97 -12.05
N LEU A 204 -4.72 -7.22 -12.31
CA LEU A 204 -3.78 -8.30 -12.58
C LEU A 204 -2.96 -8.05 -13.84
N ALA A 205 -3.60 -7.62 -14.93
CA ALA A 205 -2.90 -7.31 -16.18
C ALA A 205 -1.84 -6.21 -15.98
N ASN A 206 -2.18 -5.16 -15.23
CA ASN A 206 -1.23 -4.09 -14.89
C ASN A 206 -0.08 -4.61 -14.03
N TYR A 207 -0.35 -5.45 -13.02
CA TYR A 207 0.73 -6.06 -12.23
C TYR A 207 1.68 -6.87 -13.11
N LEU A 208 1.16 -7.80 -13.92
CA LEU A 208 1.97 -8.69 -14.74
C LEU A 208 2.84 -7.91 -15.70
N TYR A 209 2.27 -6.90 -16.38
CA TYR A 209 3.02 -6.04 -17.27
C TYR A 209 4.14 -5.28 -16.55
N LEU A 210 3.82 -4.59 -15.45
CA LEU A 210 4.79 -3.80 -14.70
C LEU A 210 5.91 -4.66 -14.12
N ALA A 211 5.57 -5.83 -13.56
CA ALA A 211 6.53 -6.77 -12.99
C ALA A 211 7.46 -7.39 -14.05
N GLU A 212 6.94 -7.63 -15.26
CA GLU A 212 7.73 -8.17 -16.37
C GLU A 212 8.64 -7.12 -17.01
N GLN A 213 8.09 -5.93 -17.33
CA GLN A 213 8.81 -4.90 -18.07
C GLN A 213 9.74 -4.05 -17.18
N PHE A 214 9.42 -3.90 -15.89
CA PHE A 214 10.15 -3.07 -14.94
C PHE A 214 10.44 -3.83 -13.63
N PRO A 215 11.16 -4.96 -13.66
CA PRO A 215 11.36 -5.84 -12.50
C PRO A 215 12.22 -5.21 -11.40
N HIS A 216 12.93 -4.11 -11.67
CA HIS A 216 13.75 -3.37 -10.70
C HIS A 216 12.94 -2.44 -9.81
N VAL A 217 11.68 -2.15 -10.15
CA VAL A 217 10.77 -1.36 -9.31
C VAL A 217 10.03 -2.33 -8.37
N PRO A 218 9.96 -2.06 -7.05
CA PRO A 218 9.36 -2.97 -6.09
C PRO A 218 7.83 -2.89 -6.12
N TRP A 219 7.22 -3.36 -7.20
CA TRP A 219 5.77 -3.36 -7.38
C TRP A 219 5.06 -4.16 -6.30
N LEU A 220 4.02 -3.57 -5.72
CA LEU A 220 3.13 -4.21 -4.77
C LEU A 220 1.99 -4.88 -5.55
N PRO A 221 1.95 -6.22 -5.68
CA PRO A 221 0.75 -6.89 -6.17
C PRO A 221 -0.42 -6.52 -5.26
N THR A 222 -1.58 -6.22 -5.85
CA THR A 222 -2.76 -5.76 -5.10
C THR A 222 -3.94 -6.65 -5.38
N LEU A 223 -4.57 -7.15 -4.30
CA LEU A 223 -5.87 -7.79 -4.36
C LEU A 223 -6.98 -6.75 -4.29
N GLN A 224 -7.99 -6.95 -5.11
CA GLN A 224 -9.17 -6.11 -5.29
C GLN A 224 -10.44 -6.92 -5.13
N GLY A 225 -11.47 -6.29 -4.56
CA GLY A 225 -12.77 -6.88 -4.28
C GLY A 225 -13.60 -5.99 -3.35
N TRP A 226 -14.87 -6.31 -3.19
CA TRP A 226 -15.77 -5.70 -2.21
C TRP A 226 -16.15 -6.70 -1.12
N HIS A 227 -16.41 -7.95 -1.44
CA HIS A 227 -16.72 -8.98 -0.45
C HIS A 227 -15.56 -9.96 -0.23
N PRO A 228 -15.46 -10.61 0.95
CA PRO A 228 -14.31 -11.47 1.27
C PRO A 228 -14.01 -12.55 0.22
N TRP A 229 -15.04 -13.18 -0.36
CA TRP A 229 -14.87 -14.21 -1.39
C TRP A 229 -14.27 -13.66 -2.69
N GLU A 230 -14.56 -12.41 -3.05
CA GLU A 230 -14.03 -11.77 -4.26
C GLU A 230 -12.51 -11.58 -4.16
N TYR A 231 -11.98 -11.30 -2.96
CA TYR A 231 -10.53 -11.25 -2.76
C TYR A 231 -9.87 -12.63 -2.89
N VAL A 232 -10.55 -13.70 -2.44
CA VAL A 232 -10.07 -15.08 -2.62
C VAL A 232 -10.09 -15.47 -4.10
N GLU A 233 -11.11 -15.06 -4.85
CA GLU A 233 -11.18 -15.23 -6.29
C GLU A 233 -10.03 -14.50 -7.00
N HIS A 234 -9.74 -13.25 -6.62
CA HIS A 234 -8.61 -12.52 -7.20
C HIS A 234 -7.27 -13.17 -6.86
N HIS A 235 -7.09 -13.67 -5.63
CA HIS A 235 -5.91 -14.45 -5.26
C HIS A 235 -5.75 -15.68 -6.17
N ARG A 236 -6.84 -16.40 -6.46
CA ARG A 236 -6.81 -17.53 -7.42
C ARG A 236 -6.48 -17.07 -8.84
N MET A 237 -6.87 -15.87 -9.25
CA MET A 237 -6.47 -15.32 -10.55
C MET A 237 -4.96 -15.06 -10.62
N TYR A 238 -4.34 -14.51 -9.58
CA TYR A 238 -2.87 -14.37 -9.50
C TYR A 238 -2.19 -15.75 -9.57
N GLN A 239 -2.68 -16.74 -8.80
CA GLN A 239 -2.13 -18.10 -8.85
C GLN A 239 -2.26 -18.74 -10.24
N ALA A 240 -3.41 -18.58 -10.90
CA ALA A 240 -3.63 -19.09 -12.26
C ALA A 240 -2.71 -18.41 -13.29
N ALA A 241 -2.31 -17.17 -13.04
CA ALA A 241 -1.30 -16.45 -13.84
C ALA A 241 0.15 -16.80 -13.46
N GLY A 242 0.37 -17.76 -12.56
CA GLY A 242 1.70 -18.20 -12.14
C GLY A 242 2.35 -17.35 -11.05
N VAL A 243 1.59 -16.48 -10.37
CA VAL A 243 2.08 -15.62 -9.30
C VAL A 243 1.66 -16.19 -7.94
N ASP A 244 2.60 -16.80 -7.22
CA ASP A 244 2.38 -17.22 -5.84
C ASP A 244 2.58 -16.06 -4.86
N LEU A 245 1.50 -15.61 -4.23
CA LEU A 245 1.50 -14.48 -3.31
C LEU A 245 1.93 -14.85 -1.88
N ALA A 246 2.11 -16.14 -1.57
CA ALA A 246 2.53 -16.59 -0.25
C ALA A 246 3.91 -15.99 0.13
N GLY A 247 3.99 -15.39 1.33
CA GLY A 247 5.19 -14.72 1.81
C GLY A 247 5.50 -13.37 1.15
N MET A 248 4.87 -13.04 0.01
CA MET A 248 5.01 -11.74 -0.65
C MET A 248 4.29 -10.64 0.16
N ARG A 249 4.78 -9.40 0.02
CA ARG A 249 3.99 -8.24 0.45
C ARG A 249 2.89 -7.99 -0.58
N VAL A 250 1.65 -7.89 -0.12
CA VAL A 250 0.47 -7.79 -1.00
C VAL A 250 -0.44 -6.68 -0.52
N GLY A 251 -0.77 -5.74 -1.40
CA GLY A 251 -1.74 -4.69 -1.15
C GLY A 251 -3.15 -5.26 -1.10
N VAL A 252 -3.96 -4.80 -0.14
CA VAL A 252 -5.39 -5.12 -0.07
C VAL A 252 -6.17 -3.85 -0.36
N GLY A 253 -6.64 -3.74 -1.60
CA GLY A 253 -7.40 -2.61 -2.12
C GLY A 253 -8.81 -2.53 -1.55
N SER A 254 -9.48 -1.39 -1.78
CA SER A 254 -10.87 -1.13 -1.39
C SER A 254 -11.21 -1.38 0.09
N LEU A 255 -10.23 -1.37 0.99
CA LEU A 255 -10.48 -1.36 2.44
C LEU A 255 -10.94 0.01 2.93
N CYS A 256 -10.46 1.07 2.27
CA CYS A 256 -10.85 2.44 2.50
C CYS A 256 -12.36 2.63 2.22
N ARG A 257 -13.00 3.55 2.93
CA ARG A 257 -14.42 3.96 2.73
C ARG A 257 -15.51 2.90 2.87
N ARG A 258 -15.20 1.67 3.30
CA ARG A 258 -16.19 0.61 3.62
C ARG A 258 -17.23 1.00 4.69
N GLY A 259 -16.95 2.01 5.51
CA GLY A 259 -17.83 2.45 6.60
C GLY A 259 -17.92 1.46 7.78
N SER A 260 -17.45 0.23 7.63
CA SER A 260 -17.49 -0.82 8.66
C SER A 260 -16.11 -1.43 8.90
N GLN A 261 -15.62 -1.28 10.13
CA GLN A 261 -14.36 -1.89 10.58
C GLN A 261 -14.49 -3.42 10.69
N ARG A 262 -15.70 -3.92 10.95
CA ARG A 262 -15.99 -5.35 10.99
C ARG A 262 -15.86 -5.99 9.62
N GLU A 263 -16.28 -5.31 8.55
CA GLU A 263 -16.09 -5.79 7.19
C GLU A 263 -14.61 -5.83 6.79
N VAL A 264 -13.83 -4.81 7.20
CA VAL A 264 -12.36 -4.84 7.04
C VAL A 264 -11.76 -6.06 7.76
N ALA A 265 -12.21 -6.34 8.98
CA ALA A 265 -11.77 -7.52 9.74
C ALA A 265 -12.16 -8.85 9.08
N ARG A 266 -13.36 -8.95 8.49
CA ARG A 266 -13.78 -10.13 7.73
C ARG A 266 -12.87 -10.36 6.52
N VAL A 267 -12.63 -9.33 5.71
CA VAL A 267 -11.76 -9.42 4.53
C VAL A 267 -10.35 -9.87 4.93
N LEU A 268 -9.72 -9.16 5.88
CA LEU A 268 -8.35 -9.48 6.29
C LEU A 268 -8.25 -10.83 7.01
N GLY A 269 -9.26 -11.19 7.81
CA GLY A 269 -9.35 -12.50 8.45
C GLY A 269 -9.48 -13.64 7.44
N THR A 270 -10.24 -13.45 6.37
CA THR A 270 -10.35 -14.43 5.27
C THR A 270 -9.03 -14.59 4.52
N LEU A 271 -8.24 -13.53 4.37
CA LEU A 271 -6.96 -13.57 3.65
C LEU A 271 -5.77 -14.02 4.51
N ALA A 272 -5.83 -13.87 5.83
CA ALA A 272 -4.72 -14.20 6.74
C ALA A 272 -4.17 -15.64 6.60
N PRO A 273 -5.01 -16.70 6.42
CA PRO A 273 -4.52 -18.06 6.22
C PRO A 273 -3.75 -18.29 4.92
N LEU A 274 -3.84 -17.36 3.95
CA LEU A 274 -3.18 -17.49 2.64
C LEU A 274 -1.68 -17.12 2.69
N GLY A 275 -1.15 -16.78 3.87
CA GLY A 275 0.29 -16.65 4.09
C GLY A 275 0.92 -15.38 3.50
N MET A 276 0.12 -14.43 3.02
CA MET A 276 0.60 -13.15 2.49
C MET A 276 1.03 -12.19 3.60
N ARG A 277 2.01 -11.33 3.32
CA ARG A 277 2.38 -10.19 4.18
C ARG A 277 1.53 -8.98 3.79
N MET A 278 0.30 -8.93 4.28
CA MET A 278 -0.69 -7.95 3.83
C MET A 278 -0.30 -6.50 4.14
N HIS A 279 -0.46 -5.62 3.16
CA HIS A 279 -0.46 -4.17 3.28
C HIS A 279 -1.90 -3.66 3.16
N GLY A 280 -2.42 -3.04 4.23
CA GLY A 280 -3.74 -2.44 4.21
C GLY A 280 -3.69 -1.00 3.71
N PHE A 281 -4.31 -0.72 2.55
CA PHE A 281 -4.40 0.63 2.02
C PHE A 281 -5.42 1.49 2.80
N GLY A 282 -4.98 2.65 3.31
CA GLY A 282 -5.85 3.65 3.91
C GLY A 282 -6.68 3.16 5.11
N VAL A 283 -6.13 2.27 5.94
CA VAL A 283 -6.88 1.65 7.04
C VAL A 283 -7.10 2.67 8.17
N SER A 284 -8.34 2.74 8.67
CA SER A 284 -8.69 3.63 9.79
C SER A 284 -8.10 3.14 11.12
N ILE A 285 -7.82 4.07 12.05
CA ILE A 285 -7.37 3.75 13.42
C ILE A 285 -8.28 2.71 14.08
N ASN A 286 -9.60 2.87 13.97
CA ASN A 286 -10.54 1.95 14.60
C ASN A 286 -10.51 0.56 13.97
N ALA A 287 -10.28 0.45 12.66
CA ALA A 287 -10.07 -0.86 12.03
C ALA A 287 -8.73 -1.47 12.49
N LEU A 288 -7.66 -0.67 12.61
CA LEU A 288 -6.37 -1.15 13.12
C LEU A 288 -6.45 -1.71 14.55
N ARG A 289 -7.36 -1.20 15.39
CA ARG A 289 -7.67 -1.79 16.71
C ARG A 289 -8.19 -3.23 16.64
N LEU A 290 -8.73 -3.65 15.50
CA LEU A 290 -9.26 -5.00 15.28
C LEU A 290 -8.29 -5.89 14.48
N VAL A 291 -7.61 -5.31 13.48
CA VAL A 291 -6.87 -6.07 12.47
C VAL A 291 -5.37 -5.86 12.47
N GLY A 292 -4.83 -4.99 13.34
CA GLY A 292 -3.41 -4.63 13.35
C GLY A 292 -2.46 -5.82 13.27
N PRO A 293 -2.65 -6.90 14.05
CA PRO A 293 -1.80 -8.09 14.00
C PRO A 293 -1.85 -8.89 12.70
N LEU A 294 -2.88 -8.70 11.85
CA LEU A 294 -3.00 -9.36 10.55
C LEU A 294 -2.19 -8.65 9.45
N LEU A 295 -1.71 -7.43 9.72
CA LEU A 295 -1.07 -6.58 8.72
C LEU A 295 0.44 -6.51 8.93
N ALA A 296 1.19 -6.80 7.86
CA ALA A 296 2.63 -6.56 7.82
C ALA A 296 2.95 -5.07 7.66
N SER A 297 2.05 -4.33 7.02
CA SER A 297 2.09 -2.87 6.96
C SER A 297 0.71 -2.26 6.68
N SER A 298 0.59 -0.95 6.88
CA SER A 298 -0.58 -0.18 6.46
C SER A 298 -0.19 1.28 6.25
N ASP A 299 -1.07 2.04 5.61
CA ASP A 299 -0.94 3.48 5.51
C ASP A 299 -2.23 4.20 5.90
N SER A 300 -2.11 5.49 6.20
CA SER A 300 -3.27 6.38 6.23
C SER A 300 -2.88 7.84 6.10
N GLN A 301 -3.71 8.59 5.37
CA GLN A 301 -3.72 10.05 5.32
C GLN A 301 -4.99 10.64 5.96
N ALA A 302 -5.73 9.85 6.75
CA ALA A 302 -7.03 10.29 7.28
C ALA A 302 -6.93 11.56 8.16
N TRP A 303 -5.78 11.78 8.82
CA TRP A 303 -5.48 12.99 9.59
C TRP A 303 -5.75 14.28 8.82
N SER A 304 -5.32 14.35 7.55
CA SER A 304 -5.48 15.54 6.72
C SER A 304 -6.95 15.81 6.42
N ALA A 305 -7.71 14.76 6.07
CA ALA A 305 -9.15 14.88 5.84
C ALA A 305 -9.92 15.27 7.11
N THR A 306 -9.55 14.71 8.26
CA THR A 306 -10.13 15.05 9.57
C THR A 306 -9.85 16.51 9.93
N ALA A 307 -8.60 16.99 9.81
CA ALA A 307 -8.29 18.40 10.07
C ALA A 307 -9.09 19.37 9.18
N ARG A 308 -9.31 19.02 7.90
CA ARG A 308 -10.14 19.82 6.99
C ARG A 308 -11.59 19.90 7.44
N ARG A 309 -12.18 18.73 7.75
CA ARG A 309 -13.60 18.60 8.11
C ARG A 309 -13.89 19.27 9.44
N GLU A 310 -13.05 19.05 10.43
CA GLU A 310 -13.24 19.48 11.81
C GLU A 310 -12.53 20.80 12.13
N ARG A 311 -11.86 21.41 11.13
CA ARG A 311 -11.08 22.65 11.27
C ARG A 311 -10.06 22.60 12.41
N ILE A 312 -9.47 21.43 12.66
CA ILE A 312 -8.51 21.20 13.75
C ILE A 312 -7.31 22.12 13.60
N ARG A 313 -7.01 22.87 14.66
CA ARG A 313 -5.76 23.64 14.77
C ARG A 313 -5.15 23.35 16.14
N LEU A 314 -4.00 22.68 16.16
CA LEU A 314 -3.30 22.41 17.42
C LEU A 314 -2.86 23.72 18.10
N PRO A 315 -2.80 23.77 19.44
CA PRO A 315 -2.29 24.94 20.16
C PRO A 315 -0.91 25.38 19.66
N GLY A 316 -0.77 26.67 19.33
CA GLY A 316 0.48 27.24 18.78
C GLY A 316 0.70 27.05 17.28
N CYS A 317 -0.19 26.37 16.55
CA CYS A 317 -0.10 26.30 15.08
C CYS A 317 -0.61 27.60 14.42
N THR A 318 0.22 28.22 13.59
CA THR A 318 -0.08 29.46 12.83
C THR A 318 -0.16 29.20 11.32
N HIS A 319 -1.03 28.28 10.91
CA HIS A 319 -1.18 27.94 9.49
C HIS A 319 -1.99 29.00 8.75
N LEU A 320 -1.50 29.42 7.57
CA LEU A 320 -2.19 30.36 6.68
C LEU A 320 -2.56 29.67 5.36
N SER A 321 -3.63 30.13 4.73
CA SER A 321 -4.01 29.74 3.38
C SER A 321 -2.94 30.15 2.36
N ARG A 322 -3.08 29.63 1.13
CA ARG A 322 -2.45 30.28 -0.03
C ARG A 322 -2.95 31.72 -0.13
N PRO A 323 -2.13 32.64 -0.65
CA PRO A 323 -2.57 34.01 -0.88
C PRO A 323 -3.74 34.00 -1.85
N ASP A 324 -4.74 34.81 -1.55
CA ASP A 324 -5.84 35.08 -2.45
C ASP A 324 -5.29 35.68 -3.77
N PRO A 325 -5.66 35.15 -4.95
CA PRO A 325 -5.07 35.58 -6.22
C PRO A 325 -5.33 37.05 -6.56
N LEU A 326 -6.38 37.66 -6.02
CA LEU A 326 -6.77 39.04 -6.33
C LEU A 326 -6.26 40.02 -5.28
N THR A 327 -6.36 39.67 -4.00
CA THR A 327 -6.10 40.57 -2.88
C THR A 327 -4.75 40.30 -2.20
N GLY A 328 -4.09 39.17 -2.48
CA GLY A 328 -2.87 38.72 -1.80
C GLY A 328 -3.07 38.31 -0.34
N SER A 329 -4.27 38.50 0.22
CA SER A 329 -4.59 38.25 1.61
C SER A 329 -4.52 36.75 1.94
N ARG A 330 -4.17 36.44 3.19
CA ARG A 330 -4.12 35.06 3.70
C ARG A 330 -4.99 34.94 4.92
N VAL A 331 -5.72 33.83 5.01
CA VAL A 331 -6.58 33.55 6.16
C VAL A 331 -6.00 32.40 6.98
N PRO A 332 -6.14 32.44 8.33
CA PRO A 332 -5.78 31.30 9.15
C PRO A 332 -6.50 30.02 8.73
N THR A 333 -5.78 28.91 8.65
CA THR A 333 -6.31 27.60 8.24
C THR A 333 -6.07 26.52 9.29
N ASP A 334 -6.48 25.29 8.99
CA ASP A 334 -6.38 24.13 9.88
C ASP A 334 -5.07 23.36 9.67
N CYS A 335 -4.87 22.31 10.46
CA CYS A 335 -3.69 21.46 10.47
C CYS A 335 -3.67 20.43 9.34
N ARG A 336 -4.45 20.58 8.24
CA ARG A 336 -4.50 19.60 7.12
C ARG A 336 -3.17 19.28 6.46
N ASN A 337 -2.17 20.15 6.59
CA ASN A 337 -0.81 20.00 6.06
C ASN A 337 0.26 20.10 7.16
N CYS A 338 -0.14 20.04 8.43
CA CYS A 338 0.74 20.20 9.57
C CYS A 338 1.43 18.89 9.92
N PHE A 339 2.75 18.82 9.76
CA PHE A 339 3.50 17.60 10.05
C PHE A 339 3.46 17.22 11.54
N ARG A 340 3.41 18.20 12.46
CA ARG A 340 3.19 17.96 13.89
C ARG A 340 1.87 17.23 14.16
N TYR A 341 0.79 17.63 13.50
CA TYR A 341 -0.49 16.95 13.63
C TYR A 341 -0.50 15.57 12.95
N ALA A 342 0.19 15.43 11.82
CA ALA A 342 0.36 14.15 11.14
C ALA A 342 1.10 13.12 12.02
N LEU A 343 2.14 13.54 12.75
CA LEU A 343 2.85 12.69 13.71
C LEU A 343 2.02 12.38 14.94
N ALA A 344 1.26 13.34 15.48
CA ALA A 344 0.33 13.08 16.58
C ALA A 344 -0.68 11.98 16.20
N TYR A 345 -1.27 12.07 15.01
CA TYR A 345 -2.14 11.04 14.46
C TYR A 345 -1.43 9.69 14.29
N ARG A 346 -0.17 9.69 13.82
CA ARG A 346 0.62 8.46 13.74
C ARG A 346 0.78 7.80 15.12
N GLU A 347 1.03 8.56 16.17
CA GLU A 347 1.15 7.99 17.51
C GLU A 347 -0.17 7.39 18.01
N GLU A 348 -1.32 7.98 17.67
CA GLU A 348 -2.63 7.33 17.92
C GLU A 348 -2.77 6.00 17.17
N VAL A 349 -2.20 5.89 15.97
CA VAL A 349 -2.13 4.61 15.24
C VAL A 349 -1.24 3.61 15.97
N MET A 350 -0.08 4.03 16.49
CA MET A 350 0.81 3.15 17.27
C MET A 350 0.07 2.59 18.50
N ASP A 351 -0.71 3.42 19.17
CA ASP A 351 -1.53 3.00 20.30
C ASP A 351 -2.66 2.05 19.89
N ALA A 352 -3.28 2.25 18.72
CA ALA A 352 -4.25 1.29 18.18
C ALA A 352 -3.64 -0.08 17.89
N LEU A 353 -2.39 -0.13 17.40
CA LEU A 353 -1.67 -1.39 17.17
C LEU A 353 -1.34 -2.11 18.49
N ARG A 354 -0.90 -1.35 19.51
CA ARG A 354 -0.70 -1.89 20.88
C ARG A 354 -1.99 -2.44 21.46
N TYR A 355 -3.10 -1.71 21.28
CA TYR A 355 -4.42 -2.14 21.72
C TYR A 355 -4.85 -3.45 21.07
N ALA A 356 -4.76 -3.54 19.73
CA ALA A 356 -5.17 -4.72 18.98
C ALA A 356 -4.41 -5.99 19.43
N ALA A 357 -3.11 -5.87 19.66
CA ALA A 357 -2.28 -6.97 20.12
C ALA A 357 -2.62 -7.45 21.55
N ARG A 358 -3.13 -6.56 22.42
CA ARG A 358 -3.61 -6.94 23.76
C ARG A 358 -5.01 -7.55 23.72
N ALA A 359 -5.84 -7.12 22.78
CA ALA A 359 -7.23 -7.55 22.66
C ALA A 359 -7.41 -8.89 21.95
N MET A 360 -6.43 -9.35 21.18
CA MET A 360 -6.50 -10.66 20.51
C MET A 360 -6.29 -11.79 21.52
N PRO A 361 -7.26 -12.71 21.69
CA PRO A 361 -6.99 -13.98 22.35
C PRO A 361 -5.94 -14.76 21.57
N THR A 362 -5.15 -15.58 22.26
CA THR A 362 -4.26 -16.59 21.67
C THR A 362 -5.02 -17.30 20.53
N PRO A 363 -4.45 -17.45 19.32
CA PRO A 363 -5.20 -17.94 18.16
C PRO A 363 -5.67 -19.38 18.41
N SER A 364 -6.93 -19.54 18.80
CA SER A 364 -7.63 -20.82 18.79
C SER A 364 -8.36 -20.96 17.47
N THR A 365 -7.84 -21.84 16.61
CA THR A 365 -8.52 -22.57 15.51
C THR A 365 -9.14 -21.72 14.38
N PRO A 366 -8.81 -22.00 13.10
CA PRO A 366 -9.42 -21.28 11.98
C PRO A 366 -10.89 -21.69 11.84
N LEU A 367 -11.79 -20.70 11.81
CA LEU A 367 -13.16 -20.84 11.35
C LEU A 367 -13.31 -19.93 10.14
N VAL A 368 -13.36 -20.49 8.94
CA VAL A 368 -14.60 -20.69 8.15
C VAL A 368 -14.22 -21.65 7.01
N ASP A 369 -14.84 -22.84 6.95
CA ASP A 369 -14.90 -23.60 5.69
C ASP A 369 -15.63 -22.72 4.67
N LEU A 370 -14.87 -22.16 3.73
CA LEU A 370 -15.45 -21.42 2.61
C LEU A 370 -16.35 -22.39 1.84
N PRO A 371 -17.63 -22.07 1.60
CA PRO A 371 -18.46 -22.91 0.73
C PRO A 371 -17.77 -23.03 -0.64
N PRO A 372 -17.82 -24.20 -1.29
CA PRO A 372 -17.25 -24.35 -2.62
C PRO A 372 -17.89 -23.32 -3.54
N GLY A 373 -17.05 -22.56 -4.24
CA GLY A 373 -17.51 -21.58 -5.21
C GLY A 373 -18.37 -22.27 -6.28
N PRO A 374 -19.32 -21.57 -6.92
CA PRO A 374 -20.12 -22.14 -7.99
C PRO A 374 -19.17 -22.71 -9.07
N PRO A 375 -19.48 -23.89 -9.64
CA PRO A 375 -18.62 -24.51 -10.62
C PRO A 375 -18.42 -23.55 -11.80
N LEU A 376 -17.15 -23.34 -12.17
CA LEU A 376 -16.77 -22.63 -13.36
C LEU A 376 -17.37 -23.37 -14.56
N THR A 377 -18.47 -22.85 -15.10
CA THR A 377 -18.99 -23.30 -16.38
C THR A 377 -17.92 -22.98 -17.42
N SER A 378 -17.29 -24.04 -17.94
CA SER A 378 -16.43 -23.93 -19.11
C SER A 378 -17.23 -23.26 -20.23
N LEU A 379 -16.83 -22.04 -20.60
CA LEU A 379 -17.33 -21.39 -21.81
C LEU A 379 -16.77 -22.15 -23.02
N GLY A 380 -17.40 -23.29 -23.32
CA GLY A 380 -17.30 -23.96 -24.60
C GLY A 380 -17.80 -23.02 -25.69
N GLY A 381 -17.02 -22.92 -26.76
CA GLY A 381 -17.16 -21.92 -27.81
C GLY A 381 -18.57 -21.80 -28.37
N ARG A 382 -19.14 -20.60 -28.25
CA ARG A 382 -20.15 -20.10 -29.17
C ARG A 382 -19.71 -18.74 -29.68
N ARG A 383 -19.12 -18.74 -30.89
CA ARG A 383 -19.03 -17.54 -31.74
C ARG A 383 -20.45 -17.02 -31.95
N ARG A 384 -20.80 -15.90 -31.31
CA ARG A 384 -21.93 -15.06 -31.72
C ARG A 384 -21.37 -13.85 -32.44
N THR A 385 -21.57 -13.84 -33.75
CA THR A 385 -21.47 -12.64 -34.58
C THR A 385 -22.59 -11.69 -34.17
N SER A 386 -22.25 -10.50 -33.67
CA SER A 386 -23.20 -9.39 -33.50
C SER A 386 -22.80 -8.23 -34.40
N PRO A 387 -23.75 -7.58 -35.09
CA PRO A 387 -23.45 -6.51 -36.02
C PRO A 387 -23.19 -5.19 -35.27
N ARG A 388 -22.25 -4.40 -35.80
CA ARG A 388 -22.05 -2.99 -35.44
C ARG A 388 -23.38 -2.24 -35.55
N ARG A 389 -23.89 -1.72 -34.44
CA ARG A 389 -24.87 -0.62 -34.42
C ARG A 389 -24.25 0.58 -33.76
N SER A 390 -24.12 1.65 -34.54
CA SER A 390 -23.94 3.01 -34.04
C SER A 390 -25.11 3.37 -33.13
N ARG A 391 -24.83 3.98 -31.98
CA ARG A 391 -25.86 4.61 -31.15
C ARG A 391 -25.50 6.08 -30.97
N SER A 392 -26.40 6.91 -31.51
CA SER A 392 -26.46 8.35 -31.35
C SER A 392 -26.74 8.72 -29.90
N ARG A 393 -26.17 9.85 -29.47
CA ARG A 393 -26.49 10.58 -28.25
C ARG A 393 -27.89 11.18 -28.38
N ALA A 394 -28.78 10.86 -27.45
CA ALA A 394 -29.89 11.71 -27.04
C ALA A 394 -30.05 11.59 -25.51
N PRO A 395 -30.32 12.70 -24.80
CA PRO A 395 -30.38 12.71 -23.34
C PRO A 395 -31.77 12.26 -22.88
N TYR A 396 -31.83 11.35 -21.90
CA TYR A 396 -33.08 11.06 -21.21
C TYR A 396 -33.22 11.98 -19.99
N PRO A 397 -34.38 12.63 -19.84
CA PRO A 397 -34.73 13.45 -18.68
C PRO A 397 -35.09 12.54 -17.49
N ASP A 398 -35.30 13.16 -16.32
CA ASP A 398 -35.70 12.57 -15.03
C ASP A 398 -34.53 12.27 -14.07
N GLN A 399 -33.86 13.36 -13.68
CA GLN A 399 -33.14 13.43 -12.41
C GLN A 399 -34.00 14.19 -11.39
N LEU A 400 -34.44 13.46 -10.35
CA LEU A 400 -34.92 14.03 -9.10
C LEU A 400 -33.79 14.85 -8.46
N THR A 401 -34.02 16.16 -8.35
CA THR A 401 -33.20 17.13 -7.65
C THR A 401 -33.35 16.96 -6.15
N LEU A 402 -32.31 16.48 -5.48
CA LEU A 402 -32.16 16.56 -4.03
C LEU A 402 -31.01 17.52 -3.79
N PHE A 403 -31.32 18.82 -3.69
CA PHE A 403 -30.70 19.85 -2.85
C PHE A 403 -31.39 21.18 -3.20
N ASP A 404 -32.52 21.42 -2.55
CA ASP A 404 -33.09 22.77 -2.44
C ASP A 404 -32.18 23.63 -1.55
N ASP A 405 -31.94 24.82 -2.06
CA ASP A 405 -31.23 25.95 -1.48
C ASP A 405 -32.16 26.65 -0.47
N PRO A 406 -31.79 26.85 0.81
CA PRO A 406 -32.58 27.68 1.69
C PRO A 406 -32.07 29.12 1.59
N GLY A 407 -32.77 29.93 0.77
CA GLY A 407 -32.99 31.40 0.88
C GLY A 407 -31.78 32.32 1.14
N GLY A 408 -31.59 33.44 0.46
CA GLY A 408 -32.54 34.26 -0.30
C GLY A 408 -32.17 35.74 -0.15
N ASN A 409 -32.73 36.54 -1.06
CA ASN A 409 -32.85 38.01 -1.12
C ASN A 409 -31.63 38.83 -1.57
N THR A 410 -31.64 39.36 -2.80
CA THR A 410 -32.39 40.55 -3.31
C THR A 410 -31.96 41.86 -2.66
N ASN A 411 -30.96 42.51 -3.25
CA ASN A 411 -31.14 43.69 -4.11
C ASN A 411 -29.91 43.88 -5.00
#